data_AF-A0A0F9NJH1-F1
#
_entry.id   AF-A0A0F9NJH1-F1
#
_cell.length_a   1.000
_cell.length_b   1.000
_cell.length_c   1.000
_cell.angle_alpha   90.00
_cell.angle_beta   90.00
_cell.angle_gamma   90.00
#
_symmetry.space_group_name_H-M   'P 1'
#
loop_
_entity.id
_entity.type
_entity.pdbx_description
1 polymer ?
#
loop_
_entity_poly.entity_id
_entity_poly.type
_entity_poly.pdbx_seq_one_letter_code
_entity_poly.pdbx_strand_id
1 'polypeptide(L)'
;MRSYTVAPAAFTPGAAKTIMELMAAAENQLKVRRIELSSDDTAGATVVDVLLLRLTATGTGTGATPRPLNQNDGAANFSAKSNDTVEPTAGVDLYRFKWNIQVPYTLVLAPGEEFVIPGATNEGFAIELLDDPGEEITVTLTVEEE
;
A
#
# COMPACT_ATOMS: atom_id res chain seq x y z
N MET A 1 10.65 13.74 11.80
CA MET A 1 10.00 12.83 10.86
C MET A 1 9.77 11.51 11.56
N ARG A 2 8.52 11.05 11.60
CA ARG A 2 8.12 9.83 12.30
C ARG A 2 7.93 8.73 11.29
N SER A 3 8.31 7.50 11.62
CA SER A 3 8.19 6.37 10.69
C SER A 3 7.18 5.38 11.22
N TYR A 4 6.34 4.89 10.32
CA TYR A 4 5.24 3.98 10.63
C TYR A 4 5.30 2.74 9.74
N THR A 5 4.91 1.60 10.30
CA THR A 5 4.62 0.40 9.55
C THR A 5 3.11 0.23 9.43
N VAL A 6 2.64 0.00 8.20
CA VAL A 6 1.26 -0.39 7.92
C VAL A 6 1.29 -1.82 7.39
N ALA A 7 0.75 -2.75 8.18
CA ALA A 7 0.70 -4.16 7.85
C ALA A 7 -0.70 -4.69 8.22
N PRO A 8 -1.67 -4.65 7.29
CA PRO A 8 -2.99 -5.25 7.49
C PRO A 8 -2.88 -6.77 7.71
N ALA A 9 -3.96 -7.38 8.18
CA ALA A 9 -4.08 -8.84 8.16
C ALA A 9 -4.00 -9.35 6.71
N ALA A 10 -3.48 -10.56 6.52
CA ALA A 10 -3.44 -11.21 5.21
C ALA A 10 -4.87 -11.49 4.70
N PHE A 11 -5.04 -11.53 3.38
CA PHE A 11 -6.33 -11.77 2.74
C PHE A 11 -6.15 -12.37 1.34
N THR A 12 -7.18 -13.04 0.84
CA THR A 12 -7.22 -13.61 -0.52
C THR A 12 -8.07 -12.72 -1.43
N PRO A 13 -7.46 -11.94 -2.34
CA PRO A 13 -8.19 -11.30 -3.42
C PRO A 13 -8.75 -12.38 -4.36
N GLY A 14 -9.99 -12.21 -4.84
CA GLY A 14 -10.61 -13.08 -5.83
C GLY A 14 -10.89 -12.38 -7.17
N ALA A 15 -10.21 -11.26 -7.40
CA ALA A 15 -10.27 -10.40 -8.58
C ALA A 15 -9.18 -9.32 -8.47
N ALA A 16 -8.95 -8.59 -9.57
CA ALA A 16 -8.21 -7.34 -9.55
C ALA A 16 -8.84 -6.36 -8.55
N LYS A 17 -8.01 -5.75 -7.69
CA LYS A 17 -8.43 -4.78 -6.68
C LYS A 17 -7.29 -4.04 -6.02
N THR A 18 -7.64 -2.94 -5.34
CA THR A 18 -6.75 -2.24 -4.43
C THR A 18 -6.51 -3.05 -3.15
N ILE A 19 -5.26 -3.46 -2.93
CA ILE A 19 -4.84 -4.28 -1.79
C ILE A 19 -4.41 -3.44 -0.59
N MET A 20 -3.97 -2.21 -0.82
CA MET A 20 -3.55 -1.26 0.21
C MET A 20 -3.73 0.16 -0.32
N GLU A 21 -4.36 1.03 0.46
CA GLU A 21 -4.45 2.46 0.23
C GLU A 21 -4.01 3.26 1.46
N LEU A 22 -3.43 4.43 1.22
CA LEU A 22 -3.04 5.43 2.19
C LEU A 22 -3.65 6.78 1.80
N MET A 23 -4.25 7.47 2.76
CA MET A 23 -4.70 8.86 2.58
C MET A 23 -4.01 9.75 3.59
N ALA A 24 -3.29 10.75 3.09
CA ALA A 24 -2.68 11.78 3.92
C ALA A 24 -3.77 12.63 4.60
N ALA A 25 -3.52 13.08 5.83
CA ALA A 25 -4.31 14.17 6.39
C ALA A 25 -3.88 15.49 5.78
N ALA A 26 -4.78 16.48 5.82
CA ALA A 26 -4.44 17.84 5.47
C ALA A 26 -3.19 18.30 6.23
N GLU A 27 -2.28 19.00 5.53
CA GLU A 27 -1.03 19.55 6.05
C GLU A 27 0.03 18.52 6.48
N ASN A 28 -0.23 17.22 6.38
CA ASN A 28 0.72 16.16 6.78
C ASN A 28 1.17 15.38 5.55
N GLN A 29 2.42 15.60 5.13
CA GLN A 29 2.98 14.90 3.97
C GLN A 29 3.41 13.49 4.37
N LEU A 30 3.17 12.52 3.48
CA LEU A 30 3.67 11.16 3.65
C LEU A 30 4.70 10.82 2.58
N LYS A 31 5.67 9.98 2.94
CA LYS A 31 6.66 9.43 2.01
C LYS A 31 6.68 7.91 2.16
N VAL A 32 6.33 7.19 1.10
CA VAL A 32 6.43 5.72 1.09
C VAL A 32 7.88 5.33 0.85
N ARG A 33 8.46 4.55 1.79
CA ARG A 33 9.88 4.16 1.80
C ARG A 33 10.12 2.74 1.33
N ARG A 34 9.24 1.84 1.75
CA ARG A 34 9.38 0.42 1.52
C ARG A 34 8.03 -0.19 1.28
N ILE A 35 7.97 -1.07 0.28
CA ILE A 35 6.81 -1.89 -0.04
C ILE A 35 7.28 -3.34 -0.01
N GLU A 36 6.59 -4.17 0.76
CA GLU A 36 6.83 -5.61 0.85
C GLU A 36 5.56 -6.34 0.47
N LEU A 37 5.67 -7.27 -0.47
CA LEU A 37 4.60 -8.14 -0.93
C LEU A 37 5.06 -9.58 -0.75
N SER A 38 4.17 -10.43 -0.25
CA SER A 38 4.39 -11.88 -0.13
C SER A 38 3.06 -12.60 -0.28
N SER A 39 3.09 -13.86 -0.68
CA SER A 39 1.92 -14.74 -0.68
C SER A 39 2.24 -16.10 -0.09
N ASP A 40 1.22 -16.91 0.11
CA ASP A 40 1.32 -18.33 0.47
C ASP A 40 1.26 -19.28 -0.74
N ASP A 41 1.44 -18.75 -1.96
CA ASP A 41 1.33 -19.54 -3.21
C ASP A 41 2.28 -20.76 -3.21
N THR A 42 1.69 -21.93 -3.42
CA THR A 42 2.40 -23.21 -3.56
C THR A 42 2.27 -23.82 -4.96
N ALA A 43 1.43 -23.27 -5.83
CA ALA A 43 0.96 -23.91 -7.06
C ALA A 43 1.92 -23.76 -8.26
N GLY A 44 2.85 -22.80 -8.23
CA GLY A 44 3.89 -22.68 -9.26
C GLY A 44 3.45 -21.85 -10.46
N ALA A 45 4.11 -20.69 -10.64
CA ALA A 45 4.03 -19.82 -11.82
C ALA A 45 2.90 -18.77 -11.89
N THR A 46 2.23 -18.44 -10.78
CA THR A 46 1.30 -17.30 -10.77
C THR A 46 2.09 -15.99 -10.81
N VAL A 47 1.84 -15.19 -11.85
CA VAL A 47 2.43 -13.86 -12.02
C VAL A 47 1.30 -12.85 -12.09
N VAL A 48 1.34 -11.88 -11.20
CA VAL A 48 0.33 -10.83 -11.06
C VAL A 48 0.93 -9.49 -11.48
N ASP A 49 0.16 -8.69 -12.21
CA ASP A 49 0.54 -7.32 -12.54
C ASP A 49 0.16 -6.37 -11.38
N VAL A 50 1.15 -5.63 -10.89
CA VAL A 50 1.03 -4.75 -9.72
C VAL A 50 1.20 -3.30 -10.18
N LEU A 51 0.24 -2.47 -9.83
CA LEU A 51 0.24 -1.04 -10.09
C LEU A 51 0.34 -0.25 -8.80
N LEU A 52 1.31 0.65 -8.74
CA LEU A 52 1.41 1.70 -7.74
C LEU A 52 0.81 2.97 -8.35
N LEU A 53 -0.17 3.56 -7.70
CA LEU A 53 -0.89 4.73 -8.22
C LEU A 53 -1.21 5.76 -7.14
N ARG A 54 -1.55 6.98 -7.56
CA ARG A 54 -2.13 8.01 -6.70
C ARG A 54 -3.64 7.84 -6.60
N LEU A 55 -4.21 8.25 -5.47
CA LEU A 55 -5.67 8.28 -5.26
C LEU A 55 -6.18 9.70 -5.09
N THR A 56 -7.40 9.95 -5.57
CA THR A 56 -8.15 11.19 -5.32
C THR A 56 -9.38 11.00 -4.45
N ALA A 57 -9.74 9.78 -4.12
CA ALA A 57 -10.76 9.46 -3.12
C ALA A 57 -10.57 8.04 -2.63
N THR A 58 -10.81 7.82 -1.34
CA THR A 58 -10.71 6.51 -0.68
C THR A 58 -11.83 5.57 -1.09
N GLY A 59 -11.52 4.27 -1.13
CA GLY A 59 -12.47 3.20 -1.37
C GLY A 59 -13.22 2.76 -0.11
N THR A 60 -13.90 1.62 -0.23
CA THR A 60 -14.46 0.89 0.92
C THR A 60 -13.64 -0.36 1.18
N GLY A 61 -12.84 -0.35 2.24
CA GLY A 61 -11.98 -1.47 2.62
C GLY A 61 -11.90 -1.65 4.12
N THR A 62 -11.05 -2.59 4.53
CA THR A 62 -10.78 -2.88 5.93
C THR A 62 -9.77 -1.88 6.47
N GLY A 63 -10.06 -1.23 7.60
CA GLY A 63 -9.13 -0.29 8.21
C GLY A 63 -7.82 -0.99 8.63
N ALA A 64 -6.69 -0.42 8.22
CA ALA A 64 -5.36 -0.87 8.62
C ALA A 64 -4.74 0.17 9.56
N THR A 65 -4.32 -0.25 10.76
CA THR A 65 -3.78 0.69 11.76
C THR A 65 -2.28 0.88 11.56
N PRO A 66 -1.79 2.10 11.24
CA PRO A 66 -0.37 2.37 11.22
C PRO A 66 0.23 2.26 12.62
N ARG A 67 1.39 1.61 12.74
CA ARG A 67 2.10 1.42 14.00
C ARG A 67 3.42 2.20 13.96
N PRO A 68 3.72 3.05 14.95
CA PRO A 68 4.98 3.78 14.98
C PRO A 68 6.14 2.78 15.12
N LEU A 69 7.20 2.98 14.33
CA LEU A 69 8.43 2.18 14.43
C LEU A 69 9.22 2.53 15.70
N ASN A 70 9.17 3.80 16.11
CA ASN A 70 9.71 4.25 17.38
C ASN A 70 8.57 4.33 18.40
N GLN A 71 8.66 3.56 19.48
CA GLN A 71 7.62 3.49 20.52
C GLN A 71 7.33 4.84 21.21
N ASN A 72 8.27 5.80 21.13
CA ASN A 72 8.08 7.15 21.68
C ASN A 72 7.28 8.08 20.75
N ASP A 73 7.06 7.68 19.50
CA ASP A 73 6.28 8.47 18.55
C ASP A 73 4.78 8.32 18.83
N GLY A 74 4.03 9.40 18.56
CA GLY A 74 2.56 9.39 18.68
C GLY A 74 1.89 8.54 17.61
N ALA A 75 0.57 8.39 17.73
CA ALA A 75 -0.25 7.77 16.69
C ALA A 75 -0.09 8.50 15.35
N ALA A 76 -0.15 7.76 14.25
CA ALA A 76 -0.14 8.31 12.90
C ALA A 76 -1.33 9.24 12.68
N ASN A 77 -1.12 10.34 11.96
CA ASN A 77 -2.15 11.29 11.57
C ASN A 77 -2.62 11.06 10.13
N PHE A 78 -2.45 9.85 9.59
CA PHE A 78 -2.97 9.44 8.29
C PHE A 78 -3.82 8.19 8.42
N SER A 79 -4.63 7.91 7.39
CA SER A 79 -5.46 6.71 7.35
C SER A 79 -4.94 5.71 6.33
N ALA A 80 -5.16 4.43 6.62
CA ALA A 80 -4.84 3.33 5.72
C ALA A 80 -5.98 2.33 5.67
N LYS A 81 -6.25 1.76 4.50
CA LYS A 81 -7.20 0.66 4.33
C LYS A 81 -6.62 -0.41 3.41
N SER A 82 -7.10 -1.63 3.56
CA SER A 82 -6.68 -2.78 2.76
C SER A 82 -7.87 -3.57 2.26
N ASN A 83 -7.65 -4.37 1.22
CA ASN A 83 -8.65 -5.27 0.64
C ASN A 83 -9.95 -4.52 0.30
N ASP A 84 -9.86 -3.51 -0.56
CA ASP A 84 -11.01 -2.71 -0.93
C ASP A 84 -12.07 -3.57 -1.63
N THR A 85 -13.31 -3.44 -1.20
CA THR A 85 -14.51 -4.07 -1.78
C THR A 85 -15.27 -3.11 -2.71
N VAL A 86 -15.02 -1.81 -2.56
CA VAL A 86 -15.38 -0.77 -3.52
C VAL A 86 -14.10 0.00 -3.82
N GLU A 87 -13.68 -0.01 -5.08
CA GLU A 87 -12.41 0.60 -5.48
C GLU A 87 -12.36 2.11 -5.17
N PRO A 88 -11.20 2.62 -4.74
CA PRO A 88 -10.95 4.05 -4.64
C PRO A 88 -10.99 4.72 -6.03
N THR A 89 -11.02 6.05 -6.03
CA THR A 89 -10.85 6.80 -7.29
C THR A 89 -9.36 6.92 -7.62
N ALA A 90 -8.94 6.16 -8.62
CA ALA A 90 -7.60 6.21 -9.17
C ALA A 90 -7.29 7.57 -9.82
N GLY A 91 -6.08 8.07 -9.56
CA GLY A 91 -5.52 9.27 -10.16
C GLY A 91 -4.50 8.93 -11.24
N VAL A 92 -3.22 8.90 -10.87
CA VAL A 92 -2.09 8.75 -11.80
C VAL A 92 -1.25 7.53 -11.43
N ASP A 93 -0.94 6.72 -12.44
CA ASP A 93 0.00 5.60 -12.35
C ASP A 93 1.41 6.09 -12.06
N LEU A 94 2.04 5.55 -11.01
CA LEU A 94 3.40 5.89 -10.59
C LEU A 94 4.42 4.86 -11.08
N TYR A 95 4.11 3.59 -10.91
CA TYR A 95 5.02 2.49 -11.23
C TYR A 95 4.24 1.20 -11.42
N ARG A 96 4.61 0.40 -12.42
CA ARG A 96 3.94 -0.87 -12.74
C ARG A 96 4.98 -1.96 -12.93
N PHE A 97 4.76 -3.13 -12.33
CA PHE A 97 5.67 -4.26 -12.42
C PHE A 97 4.92 -5.59 -12.33
N LYS A 98 5.53 -6.63 -12.88
CA LYS A 98 5.02 -8.00 -12.74
C LYS A 98 5.68 -8.67 -11.55
N TRP A 99 4.88 -9.29 -10.70
CA TRP A 99 5.33 -9.98 -9.50
C TRP A 99 5.00 -11.47 -9.60
N ASN A 100 6.04 -12.31 -9.53
CA ASN A 100 5.86 -13.75 -9.30
C ASN A 100 5.56 -13.96 -7.81
N ILE A 101 4.32 -14.31 -7.49
CA ILE A 101 3.82 -14.25 -6.12
C ILE A 101 4.50 -15.27 -5.18
N GLN A 102 5.08 -16.34 -5.73
CA GLN A 102 5.86 -17.34 -4.98
C GLN A 102 7.09 -16.79 -4.28
N VAL A 103 7.62 -15.65 -4.76
CA VAL A 103 8.82 -15.05 -4.20
C VAL A 103 8.44 -13.71 -3.57
N PRO A 104 8.74 -13.49 -2.28
CA PRO A 104 8.53 -12.19 -1.68
C PRO A 104 9.22 -11.08 -2.48
N TYR A 105 8.48 -10.02 -2.74
CA TYR A 105 8.99 -8.84 -3.43
C TYR A 105 9.16 -7.70 -2.44
N THR A 106 10.31 -7.04 -2.50
CA THR A 106 10.58 -5.86 -1.68
C THR A 106 11.11 -4.75 -2.57
N LEU A 107 10.40 -3.63 -2.57
CA LEU A 107 10.86 -2.37 -3.16
C LEU A 107 11.29 -1.46 -2.02
N VAL A 108 12.58 -1.11 -1.99
CA VAL A 108 13.13 -0.11 -1.06
C VAL A 108 13.53 1.11 -1.88
N LEU A 109 12.97 2.26 -1.54
CA LEU A 109 13.26 3.52 -2.21
C LEU A 109 14.37 4.25 -1.46
N ALA A 110 15.37 4.71 -2.22
CA ALA A 110 16.46 5.48 -1.65
C ALA A 110 15.97 6.87 -1.16
N PRO A 111 16.71 7.54 -0.27
CA PRO A 111 16.46 8.93 0.08
C PRO A 111 16.37 9.84 -1.16
N GLY A 112 15.24 10.52 -1.33
CA GLY A 112 14.90 11.38 -2.48
C GLY A 112 14.14 10.69 -3.61
N GLU A 113 13.97 9.37 -3.57
CA GLU A 113 13.24 8.58 -4.59
C GLU A 113 11.89 8.06 -4.08
N GLU A 114 11.42 8.56 -2.93
CA GLU A 114 10.20 8.11 -2.28
C GLU A 114 8.95 8.50 -3.07
N PHE A 115 7.90 7.68 -2.96
CA PHE A 115 6.58 8.13 -3.41
C PHE A 115 6.01 9.11 -2.39
N VAL A 116 5.99 10.39 -2.78
CA VAL A 116 5.50 11.49 -1.93
C VAL A 116 4.00 11.69 -2.13
N ILE A 117 3.26 11.62 -1.03
CA ILE A 117 1.83 11.92 -0.94
C ILE A 117 1.70 13.31 -0.32
N PRO A 118 1.23 14.33 -1.07
CA PRO A 118 1.06 15.67 -0.52
C PRO A 118 0.07 15.68 0.65
N GLY A 119 0.34 16.52 1.66
CA GLY A 119 -0.59 16.75 2.77
C GLY A 119 -1.77 17.64 2.35
N ALA A 120 -2.66 17.12 1.53
CA ALA A 120 -3.86 17.82 1.07
C ALA A 120 -5.08 16.90 1.09
N THR A 121 -6.27 17.50 1.09
CA THR A 121 -7.51 16.74 0.94
C THR A 121 -7.46 15.95 -0.36
N ASN A 122 -7.87 14.68 -0.30
CA ASN A 122 -7.98 13.82 -1.49
C ASN A 122 -6.63 13.55 -2.19
N GLU A 123 -5.54 13.47 -1.43
CA GLU A 123 -4.26 12.99 -1.95
C GLU A 123 -3.88 11.68 -1.24
N GLY A 124 -3.74 10.62 -2.03
CA GLY A 124 -3.44 9.29 -1.52
C GLY A 124 -2.53 8.48 -2.43
N PHE A 125 -2.22 7.28 -1.96
CA PHE A 125 -1.41 6.28 -2.65
C PHE A 125 -2.07 4.93 -2.52
N ALA A 126 -2.03 4.13 -3.57
CA ALA A 126 -2.54 2.77 -3.56
C ALA A 126 -1.60 1.78 -4.24
N ILE A 127 -1.75 0.53 -3.82
CA ILE A 127 -1.22 -0.65 -4.48
C ILE A 127 -2.41 -1.46 -4.98
N GLU A 128 -2.48 -1.63 -6.29
CA GLU A 128 -3.52 -2.38 -6.97
C GLU A 128 -2.92 -3.63 -7.61
N LEU A 129 -3.61 -4.76 -7.45
CA LEU A 129 -3.38 -5.94 -8.28
C LEU A 129 -4.32 -5.84 -9.47
N LEU A 130 -3.78 -5.89 -10.69
CA LEU A 130 -4.56 -5.79 -11.92
C LEU A 130 -5.08 -7.15 -12.41
N ASP A 131 -4.69 -8.22 -11.74
CA ASP A 131 -5.12 -9.59 -11.99
C ASP A 131 -5.50 -10.28 -10.67
N ASP A 132 -6.24 -11.38 -10.74
CA ASP A 132 -6.57 -12.21 -9.58
C ASP A 132 -5.35 -13.07 -9.17
N PRO A 133 -4.77 -12.88 -7.97
CA PRO A 133 -3.73 -13.77 -7.46
C PRO A 133 -4.25 -15.15 -7.07
N GLY A 134 -5.54 -15.29 -6.69
CA GLY A 134 -6.13 -16.54 -6.22
C GLY A 134 -5.56 -17.11 -4.90
N GLU A 135 -4.65 -16.40 -4.24
CA GLU A 135 -3.88 -16.86 -3.07
C GLU A 135 -3.89 -15.80 -1.96
N GLU A 136 -3.54 -16.18 -0.73
CA GLU A 136 -3.45 -15.25 0.39
C GLU A 136 -2.25 -14.31 0.20
N ILE A 137 -2.49 -13.00 0.21
CA ILE A 137 -1.48 -11.97 0.05
C ILE A 137 -1.26 -11.25 1.39
N THR A 138 0.01 -10.99 1.69
CA THR A 138 0.46 -10.08 2.75
C THR A 138 1.17 -8.88 2.13
N VAL A 139 0.73 -7.69 2.51
CA VAL A 139 1.34 -6.40 2.14
C VAL A 139 1.85 -5.68 3.39
N THR A 140 3.04 -5.11 3.30
CA THR A 140 3.58 -4.25 4.37
C THR A 140 4.20 -2.99 3.76
N LEU A 141 3.82 -1.84 4.30
CA LEU A 141 4.40 -0.54 3.95
C LEU A 141 5.20 0.02 5.12
N THR A 142 6.35 0.61 4.79
CA THR A 142 7.01 1.57 5.68
C THR A 142 6.83 2.96 5.11
N VAL A 143 6.30 3.86 5.93
CA VAL A 143 6.01 5.24 5.54
C VAL A 143 6.58 6.21 6.55
N GLU A 144 6.99 7.37 6.07
CA GLU A 144 7.40 8.49 6.91
C GLU A 144 6.36 9.59 6.85
N GLU A 145 6.03 10.14 8.02
CA GLU A 145 5.16 11.29 8.20
C GLU A 145 6.01 12.50 8.59
N GLU A 146 5.78 13.61 7.87
CA GLU A 146 6.42 14.91 8.08
C GLU A 146 5.48 15.90 8.77
#